data_AF-A0A2D5Q7Z1-F1
#
_entry.id   AF-A0A2D5Q7Z1-F1
#
_cell.length_a   1.000
_cell.length_b   1.000
_cell.length_c   1.000
_cell.angle_alpha   90.00
_cell.angle_beta   90.00
_cell.angle_gamma   90.00
#
_symmetry.space_group_name_H-M   'P 1'
#
loop_
_entity.id
_entity.type
_entity.pdbx_description
1 polymer ?
#
loop_
_entity_poly.entity_id
_entity_poly.type
_entity_poly.pdbx_seq_one_letter_code
_entity_poly.pdbx_strand_id
1 'polypeptide(L)'
;MSDVPEGLYYTKEHEWMRVEGDTVTIGITDHAQDMLTDIVYIELPEEGDTVGDMGEFAVVESVKSASPIFAPLAGTITAVNL
;
A
#
# COMPACT_ATOMS: atom_id res chain seq x y z
N MET A 1 11.57 -16.81 -1.74
CA MET A 1 10.22 -17.30 -2.12
C MET A 1 9.30 -16.33 -1.42
N SER A 2 8.47 -15.60 -2.16
CA SER A 2 7.72 -14.51 -1.54
C SER A 2 6.71 -15.05 -0.53
N ASP A 3 6.61 -14.42 0.63
CA ASP A 3 5.63 -14.78 1.64
C ASP A 3 4.24 -14.23 1.28
N VAL A 4 3.23 -15.09 1.32
CA VAL A 4 1.83 -14.75 0.98
C VAL A 4 0.92 -15.25 2.11
N PRO A 5 0.73 -14.44 3.16
CA PRO A 5 -0.10 -14.81 4.30
C PRO A 5 -1.56 -15.11 3.93
N GLU A 6 -2.16 -16.11 4.58
CA GLU A 6 -3.60 -16.34 4.48
C GLU A 6 -4.39 -15.25 5.23
N GLY A 7 -5.65 -15.03 4.83
CA GLY A 7 -6.54 -14.08 5.50
C GLY A 7 -6.40 -12.61 5.05
N LEU A 8 -5.55 -12.35 4.04
CA LEU A 8 -5.45 -11.06 3.37
C LEU A 8 -6.09 -11.12 1.98
N TYR A 9 -6.55 -9.97 1.49
CA TYR A 9 -6.92 -9.78 0.09
C TYR A 9 -5.75 -9.12 -0.66
N TYR A 10 -5.65 -9.36 -1.96
CA TYR A 10 -4.53 -8.91 -2.77
C TYR A 10 -4.99 -8.29 -4.09
N THR A 11 -4.25 -7.27 -4.54
CA THR A 11 -4.47 -6.63 -5.85
C THR A 11 -3.50 -7.21 -6.89
N LYS A 12 -3.71 -6.84 -8.16
CA LYS A 12 -2.75 -7.12 -9.23
C LYS A 12 -1.52 -6.21 -9.20
N GLU A 13 -1.65 -5.04 -8.58
CA GLU A 13 -0.57 -4.04 -8.44
C GLU A 13 0.30 -4.31 -7.20
N HIS A 14 0.13 -5.48 -6.57
CA HIS A 14 0.96 -5.98 -5.47
C HIS A 14 0.76 -5.27 -4.12
N GLU A 15 -0.44 -4.77 -3.85
CA GLU A 15 -0.90 -4.40 -2.52
C GLU A 15 -1.66 -5.54 -1.83
N TRP A 16 -1.67 -5.51 -0.50
CA TRP A 16 -2.52 -6.36 0.34
C TRP A 16 -3.47 -5.51 1.18
N MET A 17 -4.60 -6.12 1.55
CA MET A 17 -5.60 -5.54 2.45
C MET A 17 -5.91 -6.48 3.60
N ARG A 18 -5.90 -5.94 4.82
CA ARG A 18 -6.48 -6.59 6.00
C ARG A 18 -7.73 -5.82 6.42
N VAL A 19 -8.87 -6.51 6.44
CA VAL A 19 -10.18 -5.91 6.77
C VAL A 19 -10.51 -6.21 8.23
N GLU A 20 -10.73 -5.16 9.02
CA GLU A 20 -11.04 -5.22 10.45
C GLU A 20 -12.25 -4.34 10.73
N GLY A 21 -13.46 -4.91 10.59
CA GLY A 21 -14.71 -4.16 10.75
C GLY A 21 -14.93 -3.16 9.61
N ASP A 22 -14.90 -1.88 9.94
CA ASP A 22 -15.04 -0.74 9.02
C ASP A 22 -13.69 -0.15 8.58
N THR A 23 -12.59 -0.65 9.13
CA THR A 23 -11.24 -0.18 8.82
C THR A 23 -10.51 -1.19 7.94
N VAL A 24 -9.78 -0.68 6.94
CA VAL A 24 -8.93 -1.50 6.07
C VAL A 24 -7.49 -1.02 6.21
N THR A 25 -6.59 -1.91 6.64
CA THR A 25 -5.15 -1.66 6.58
C THR A 25 -4.63 -2.10 5.21
N ILE A 26 -3.87 -1.23 4.56
CA ILE A 26 -3.27 -1.48 3.24
C ILE A 26 -1.74 -1.43 3.38
N GLY A 27 -1.05 -2.26 2.58
CA GLY A 27 0.41 -2.20 2.43
C GLY A 27 0.86 -2.88 1.14
N ILE A 28 2.17 -2.89 0.89
CA ILE A 28 2.75 -3.62 -0.24
C ILE A 28 3.10 -5.05 0.13
N THR A 29 3.00 -5.97 -0.83
CA THR A 29 3.33 -7.38 -0.65
C THR A 29 4.83 -7.62 -0.52
N ASP A 30 5.22 -8.80 -0.03
CA ASP A 30 6.62 -9.24 0.01
C ASP A 30 7.26 -9.27 -1.39
N HIS A 31 6.48 -9.62 -2.42
CA HIS A 31 6.94 -9.57 -3.79
C HIS A 31 7.27 -8.13 -4.25
N ALA A 32 6.43 -7.16 -3.89
CA ALA A 32 6.66 -5.76 -4.25
C ALA A 32 7.94 -5.21 -3.60
N GLN A 33 8.16 -5.48 -2.31
CA GLN A 33 9.39 -5.00 -1.65
C GLN A 33 10.65 -5.67 -2.26
N ASP A 34 10.59 -6.96 -2.58
CA ASP A 34 11.71 -7.66 -3.23
C ASP A 34 12.05 -7.05 -4.61
N MET A 35 11.04 -6.64 -5.37
CA MET A 35 11.20 -5.98 -6.67
C MET A 35 11.77 -4.57 -6.54
N LEU A 36 11.32 -3.81 -5.52
CA LEU A 36 11.80 -2.47 -5.23
C LEU A 36 13.22 -2.47 -4.64
N THR A 37 13.61 -3.54 -3.96
CA THR A 37 14.89 -3.69 -3.23
C THR A 37 15.01 -2.68 -2.08
N ASP A 38 16.10 -1.92 -2.00
CA ASP A 38 16.37 -1.02 -0.87
C ASP A 38 15.43 0.20 -0.91
N ILE A 39 14.34 0.13 -0.16
CA ILE A 39 13.40 1.25 0.06
C ILE A 39 14.11 2.32 0.91
N VAL A 40 14.13 3.55 0.41
CA VAL A 40 14.83 4.69 1.02
C VAL A 40 13.88 5.79 1.47
N TYR A 41 12.69 5.88 0.88
CA TYR A 41 11.70 6.88 1.22
C TYR A 41 10.28 6.38 0.93
N ILE A 42 9.31 6.86 1.71
CA ILE A 42 7.89 6.62 1.51
C ILE A 42 7.18 7.96 1.66
N GLU A 43 6.49 8.39 0.61
CA GLU A 43 5.55 9.50 0.65
C GLU A 43 4.18 8.94 1.04
N LEU A 44 3.73 9.25 2.26
CA LEU A 44 2.45 8.84 2.80
C LEU A 44 1.41 9.97 2.62
N PRO A 45 0.11 9.64 2.51
CA PRO A 45 -0.95 10.65 2.49
C PRO A 45 -1.10 11.31 3.86
N GLU A 46 -1.96 12.32 3.96
CA GLU A 46 -2.34 12.92 5.23
C GLU A 46 -3.61 12.26 5.80
N GLU A 47 -3.71 12.19 7.13
CA GLU A 47 -4.95 11.77 7.78
C GLU A 47 -6.09 12.75 7.44
N GLY A 48 -7.22 12.20 7.00
CA GLY A 48 -8.37 12.96 6.50
C GLY A 48 -8.45 13.08 4.99
N ASP A 49 -7.39 12.71 4.26
CA ASP A 49 -7.43 12.68 2.79
C ASP A 49 -8.45 11.67 2.27
N THR A 50 -9.10 12.01 1.16
CA THR A 50 -10.03 11.12 0.47
C THR A 50 -9.39 10.58 -0.80
N VAL A 51 -9.43 9.26 -0.97
CA VAL A 51 -8.89 8.58 -2.16
C VAL A 51 -10.02 7.85 -2.91
N GLY A 52 -9.92 7.86 -4.23
CA GLY A 52 -10.82 7.09 -5.11
C GLY A 52 -10.38 5.64 -5.28
N ASP A 53 -11.26 4.82 -5.85
CA ASP A 53 -10.90 3.46 -6.27
C ASP A 53 -9.78 3.51 -7.32
N MET A 54 -8.73 2.71 -7.12
CA MET A 54 -7.47 2.73 -7.88
C MET A 54 -6.80 4.11 -7.91
N GLY A 55 -7.13 5.01 -6.99
CA GLY A 55 -6.46 6.29 -6.84
C GLY A 55 -5.08 6.12 -6.20
N GLU A 56 -4.09 6.83 -6.71
CA GLU A 56 -2.77 6.92 -6.08
C GLU A 56 -2.90 7.64 -4.73
N PHE A 57 -2.33 7.05 -3.66
CA PHE A 57 -2.35 7.66 -2.32
C PHE A 57 -0.99 7.73 -1.65
N ALA A 58 -0.01 6.97 -2.12
CA ALA A 58 1.34 6.95 -1.58
C ALA A 58 2.35 6.63 -2.67
N VAL A 59 3.62 6.99 -2.44
CA VAL A 59 4.73 6.64 -3.32
C VAL A 59 5.81 5.96 -2.48
N VAL A 60 6.28 4.80 -2.94
CA VAL A 60 7.42 4.09 -2.33
C VAL A 60 8.63 4.29 -3.23
N GLU A 61 9.69 4.87 -2.67
CA GLU A 61 10.95 5.09 -3.37
C GLU A 61 12.02 4.12 -2.90
N SER A 62 12.70 3.53 -3.87
CA SER A 62 13.91 2.75 -3.66
C SER A 62 15.12 3.39 -4.31
N VAL A 63 16.30 2.81 -4.10
CA VAL A 63 17.53 3.21 -4.80
C VAL A 63 17.46 3.08 -6.33
N LYS A 64 16.42 2.40 -6.87
CA LYS A 64 16.26 2.16 -8.31
C LYS A 64 15.12 2.94 -8.95
N SER A 65 14.01 3.12 -8.22
CA SER A 65 12.77 3.63 -8.79
C SER A 65 11.82 4.16 -7.71
N ALA A 66 10.93 5.06 -8.10
CA ALA A 66 9.71 5.39 -7.36
C ALA A 66 8.54 4.61 -7.94
N SER A 67 7.70 4.04 -7.08
CA SER A 67 6.48 3.33 -7.47
C SER A 67 5.27 3.94 -6.75
N PRO A 68 4.24 4.38 -7.48
CA PRO A 68 2.97 4.76 -6.87
C PRO A 68 2.31 3.52 -6.26
N ILE A 69 1.56 3.73 -5.19
CA ILE A 69 0.72 2.73 -4.53
C ILE A 69 -0.73 3.15 -4.70
N PHE A 70 -1.57 2.20 -5.11
CA PHE A 70 -2.96 2.48 -5.46
C PHE A 70 -3.91 2.00 -4.37
N ALA A 71 -4.92 2.80 -4.09
CA ALA A 71 -5.96 2.45 -3.15
C ALA A 71 -6.86 1.37 -3.78
N PRO A 72 -7.00 0.18 -3.17
CA PRO A 72 -7.81 -0.90 -3.71
C PRO A 72 -9.32 -0.67 -3.57
N LEU A 73 -9.72 0.38 -2.86
CA LEU A 73 -11.09 0.85 -2.68
C LEU A 73 -11.09 2.35 -2.37
N ALA A 74 -12.19 3.03 -2.71
CA ALA A 74 -12.40 4.41 -2.32
C ALA A 74 -12.62 4.53 -0.80
N GLY A 75 -12.08 5.58 -0.18
CA GLY A 75 -12.20 5.80 1.26
C GLY A 75 -11.51 7.06 1.76
N THR A 76 -11.44 7.18 3.08
CA THR A 76 -10.75 8.28 3.78
C THR A 76 -9.59 7.70 4.58
N ILE A 77 -8.42 8.33 4.53
CA ILE A 77 -7.25 7.94 5.31
C ILE A 77 -7.50 8.26 6.78
N THR A 78 -7.50 7.23 7.64
CA THR A 78 -7.76 7.38 9.07
C THR A 78 -6.51 7.31 9.93
N ALA A 79 -5.41 6.76 9.40
CA ALA A 79 -4.13 6.65 10.08
C ALA A 79 -3.02 6.36 9.05
N VAL A 80 -1.80 6.79 9.36
CA VAL A 80 -0.59 6.46 8.57
C VAL A 80 0.55 5.97 9.49
N ASN A 81 1.48 5.19 8.93
CA ASN A 81 2.63 4.66 9.67
C ASN A 81 3.82 5.63 9.57
N LEU A 82 3.88 6.60 10.48
CA LEU A 82 4.92 7.65 10.56
C LEU A 82 6.26 7.15 11.12
#